data_AF-A0A968B0F3-F1
#
_entry.id   AF-A0A968B0F3-F1
#
_cell.length_a   1.000
_cell.length_b   1.000
_cell.length_c   1.000
_cell.angle_alpha   90.00
_cell.angle_beta   90.00
_cell.angle_gamma   90.00
#
_symmetry.space_group_name_H-M   'P 1'
#
loop_
_entity.id
_entity.type
_entity.pdbx_description
1 polymer ?
#
loop_
_entity_poly.entity_id
_entity_poly.type
_entity_poly.pdbx_seq_one_letter_code
_entity_poly.pdbx_strand_id
1 'polypeptide(L)'
;MPEKSPFEIDCHEMIPECGYQCDECIREMESTFKKIKGVTNFYIEKEGKKQLVAIEHDPKEASIEQLLETFTQLPSRHKGFFKPRLFKG
;
A
#
# COMPACT_ATOMS: atom_id res chain seq x y z
N MET A 1 18.45 14.84 -7.13
CA MET A 1 17.79 14.52 -5.84
C MET A 1 16.67 13.54 -6.17
N PRO A 2 16.50 12.42 -5.45
CA PRO A 2 15.37 11.53 -5.71
C PRO A 2 14.08 12.26 -5.35
N GLU A 3 13.22 12.48 -6.34
CA GLU A 3 11.87 13.05 -6.16
C GLU A 3 11.02 11.95 -5.52
N LYS A 4 11.02 11.86 -4.19
CA LYS A 4 10.20 10.87 -3.49
C LYS A 4 8.75 11.32 -3.54
N SER A 5 7.88 10.48 -4.07
CA SER A 5 6.43 10.71 -4.06
C SER A 5 5.79 9.80 -3.01
N PRO A 6 4.99 10.35 -2.08
CA PRO A 6 4.18 9.53 -1.19
C PRO A 6 3.01 8.95 -2.00
N PHE A 7 2.82 7.65 -1.86
CA PHE A 7 1.70 6.92 -2.43
C PHE A 7 0.81 6.42 -1.29
N GLU A 8 -0.37 7.01 -1.16
CA GLU A 8 -1.31 6.76 -0.07
C GLU A 8 -2.53 5.99 -0.57
N ILE A 9 -2.85 4.89 0.11
CA ILE A 9 -4.05 4.09 -0.17
C ILE A 9 -4.88 3.94 1.10
N ASP A 10 -6.17 4.27 1.00
CA ASP A 10 -7.14 3.94 2.04
C ASP A 10 -7.51 2.45 1.96
N CYS A 11 -7.18 1.70 3.01
CA CYS A 11 -7.49 0.28 3.10
C CYS A 11 -8.77 -0.02 3.89
N HIS A 12 -9.51 1.01 4.35
CA HIS A 12 -10.68 0.84 5.22
C HIS A 12 -11.87 0.25 4.46
N GLU A 13 -12.17 0.76 3.26
CA GLU A 13 -13.25 0.21 2.41
C GLU A 13 -12.89 -1.16 1.79
N MET A 14 -11.65 -1.61 1.97
CA MET A 14 -11.06 -2.71 1.20
C MET A 14 -11.11 -4.07 1.89
N ILE A 15 -11.12 -4.12 3.23
CA ILE A 15 -11.38 -5.35 3.99
C ILE A 15 -12.29 -5.03 5.18
N PRO A 16 -13.61 -5.23 5.08
CA PRO A 16 -14.55 -4.87 6.13
C PRO A 16 -14.39 -5.69 7.43
N GLU A 17 -13.80 -6.88 7.37
CA GLU A 17 -13.64 -7.75 8.56
C GLU A 17 -12.42 -7.41 9.42
N CYS A 18 -11.32 -6.92 8.83
CA CYS A 18 -10.09 -6.63 9.58
C CYS A 18 -9.54 -5.23 9.36
N GLY A 19 -10.05 -4.45 8.40
CA GLY A 19 -9.56 -3.10 8.09
C GLY A 19 -8.07 -3.05 7.80
N TYR A 20 -7.48 -4.15 7.31
CA TYR A 20 -6.03 -4.32 7.20
C TYR A 20 -5.24 -4.23 8.51
N GLN A 21 -5.88 -4.37 9.68
CA GLN A 21 -5.24 -4.42 11.00
C GLN A 21 -4.57 -5.76 11.32
N CYS A 22 -4.59 -6.72 10.39
CA CYS A 22 -3.88 -7.97 10.59
C CYS A 22 -2.38 -7.71 10.41
N ASP A 23 -1.62 -7.83 11.50
CA ASP A 23 -0.15 -7.75 11.51
C ASP A 23 0.49 -8.58 10.39
N GLU A 24 -0.06 -9.76 10.11
CA GLU A 24 0.42 -10.62 9.04
C GLU A 24 0.21 -10.02 7.64
N CYS A 25 -0.95 -9.40 7.40
CA CYS A 25 -1.22 -8.71 6.13
C CYS A 25 -0.30 -7.49 5.96
N ILE A 26 -0.11 -6.71 7.01
CA ILE A 26 0.80 -5.54 7.01
C ILE A 26 2.23 -5.98 6.71
N ARG A 27 2.71 -7.04 7.39
CA ARG A 27 4.05 -7.60 7.17
C ARG A 27 4.24 -8.16 5.77
N GLU A 28 3.23 -8.84 5.22
CA GLU A 28 3.28 -9.35 3.84
C GLU A 28 3.39 -8.21 2.84
N MET A 29 2.58 -7.15 3.01
CA MET A 29 2.67 -5.95 2.17
C MET A 29 4.03 -5.29 2.28
N GLU A 30 4.47 -4.95 3.50
CA GLU A 30 5.75 -4.30 3.72
C GLU A 30 6.89 -5.09 3.08
N SER A 31 6.92 -6.41 3.29
CA SER A 31 7.93 -7.30 2.71
C SER A 31 7.85 -7.36 1.19
N THR A 32 6.66 -7.24 0.61
CA THR A 32 6.45 -7.23 -0.85
C THR A 32 6.87 -5.89 -1.46
N PHE A 33 6.44 -4.77 -0.87
CA PHE A 33 6.79 -3.42 -1.34
C PHE A 33 8.28 -3.12 -1.18
N LYS A 34 8.91 -3.52 -0.07
CA LYS A 34 10.37 -3.36 0.11
C LYS A 34 11.21 -4.15 -0.89
N LYS A 35 10.64 -5.15 -1.59
CA LYS A 35 11.32 -5.86 -2.69
C LYS A 35 11.22 -5.11 -4.02
N ILE A 36 10.30 -4.15 -4.15
CA ILE A 36 10.17 -3.33 -5.35
C ILE A 36 11.29 -2.31 -5.37
N LYS A 37 12.08 -2.34 -6.45
CA LYS A 37 13.13 -1.35 -6.70
C LYS A 37 12.49 0.03 -6.85
N GLY A 38 12.96 1.01 -6.09
CA GLY A 38 12.38 2.35 -6.04
C GLY A 38 11.52 2.61 -4.81
N VAL A 39 11.04 1.59 -4.10
CA VAL A 39 10.39 1.79 -2.80
C VAL A 39 11.44 2.09 -1.74
N THR A 40 11.33 3.26 -1.12
CA THR A 40 12.26 3.74 -0.10
C THR A 40 11.72 3.58 1.30
N ASN A 41 10.39 3.71 1.48
CA ASN A 41 9.77 3.59 2.77
C ASN A 41 8.34 3.03 2.66
N PHE A 42 7.89 2.40 3.72
CA PHE A 42 6.53 1.88 3.86
C PHE A 42 6.10 2.11 5.31
N TYR A 43 4.97 2.78 5.51
CA TYR A 43 4.40 3.03 6.82
C TYR A 43 2.87 3.11 6.74
N ILE A 44 2.23 2.99 7.89
CA ILE A 44 0.76 3.07 8.00
C ILE A 44 0.43 4.30 8.82
N GLU A 45 -0.38 5.17 8.23
CA GLU A 45 -0.95 6.32 8.91
C GLU A 45 -2.37 6.00 9.35
N LYS A 46 -2.65 6.25 10.62
CA LYS A 46 -3.97 6.02 11.20
C LYS A 46 -4.68 7.35 11.36
N GLU A 47 -5.52 7.69 10.40
CA GLU A 47 -6.35 8.89 10.48
C GLU A 47 -7.74 8.55 11.04
N GLY A 48 -7.85 8.63 12.37
CA GLY A 48 -9.08 8.33 13.10
C GLY A 48 -9.50 6.87 13.00
N LYS A 49 -10.59 6.60 12.28
CA LYS A 49 -11.09 5.23 11.99
C LYS A 49 -10.53 4.64 10.70
N LYS A 50 -9.87 5.46 9.88
CA LYS A 50 -9.27 5.06 8.62
C LYS A 50 -7.80 4.68 8.84
N GLN A 51 -7.33 3.72 8.05
CA GLN A 51 -5.92 3.41 7.94
C GLN A 51 -5.50 3.63 6.51
N LEU A 52 -4.55 4.54 6.35
CA LEU A 52 -3.91 4.89 5.11
C LEU A 52 -2.56 4.16 5.08
N VAL A 53 -2.33 3.37 4.05
CA VAL A 53 -1.02 2.79 3.80
C VAL A 53 -0.26 3.77 2.92
N ALA A 54 0.85 4.29 3.43
CA ALA A 54 1.70 5.25 2.76
C ALA A 54 3.02 4.59 2.34
N ILE A 55 3.36 4.75 1.07
CA ILE A 55 4.58 4.18 0.48
C ILE A 55 5.37 5.32 -0.15
N GLU A 56 6.58 5.57 0.34
CA GLU A 56 7.49 6.49 -0.32
C GLU A 56 8.24 5.74 -1.40
N HIS A 57 8.05 6.15 -2.64
CA HIS A 57 8.73 5.55 -3.77
C HIS A 57 9.35 6.61 -4.68
N ASP A 58 10.35 6.19 -5.45
CA ASP A 58 10.87 6.95 -6.58
C ASP A 58 9.99 6.66 -7.82
N PRO A 59 9.25 7.65 -8.36
CA PRO A 59 8.37 7.46 -9.50
C PRO A 59 9.12 7.11 -10.80
N LYS A 60 10.45 7.24 -10.85
CA LYS A 60 11.28 6.82 -12.00
C LYS A 60 11.62 5.33 -11.94
N GLU A 61 11.59 4.72 -10.75
CA GLU A 61 11.89 3.29 -10.56
C GLU A 61 10.64 2.45 -10.27
N ALA A 62 9.66 3.01 -9.55
CA ALA A 62 8.41 2.37 -9.23
C ALA A 62 7.25 3.28 -9.63
N SER A 63 6.51 2.91 -10.67
CA SER A 63 5.30 3.64 -11.08
C SER A 63 4.13 3.33 -10.17
N ILE A 64 3.22 4.29 -10.02
CA ILE A 64 1.96 4.14 -9.29
C ILE A 64 1.18 2.91 -9.77
N GLU A 65 1.14 2.66 -11.07
CA GLU A 65 0.46 1.50 -11.67
C GLU A 65 1.05 0.16 -11.19
N GLN A 66 2.38 0.08 -11.07
CA GLN A 66 3.06 -1.12 -10.58
C GLN A 66 2.78 -1.36 -9.10
N LEU A 67 2.73 -0.28 -8.29
CA LEU A 67 2.37 -0.36 -6.88
C LEU A 67 0.91 -0.82 -6.72
N LEU A 68 -0.01 -0.24 -7.50
CA LEU A 68 -1.42 -0.65 -7.53
C LEU A 68 -1.58 -2.10 -7.94
N GLU A 69 -0.90 -2.54 -9.00
CA GLU A 69 -0.96 -3.93 -9.46
C GLU A 69 -0.46 -4.89 -8.37
N THR A 70 0.66 -4.57 -7.73
CA THR A 70 1.18 -5.35 -6.58
C THR A 70 0.13 -5.45 -5.48
N PHE A 71 -0.50 -4.32 -5.16
CA PHE A 71 -1.57 -4.24 -4.18
C PHE A 71 -2.79 -5.11 -4.53
N THR A 72 -3.20 -5.19 -5.80
CA THR A 72 -4.32 -6.06 -6.22
C THR A 72 -4.04 -7.55 -6.05
N GLN A 73 -2.76 -7.93 -6.00
CA GLN A 73 -2.34 -9.30 -5.73
C GLN A 73 -2.26 -9.61 -4.23
N LEU A 74 -2.45 -8.60 -3.37
CA LEU A 74 -2.35 -8.68 -1.93
C LEU A 74 -3.69 -8.39 -1.21
N PRO A 75 -3.88 -8.94 0.00
CA PRO A 75 -3.09 -10.01 0.59
C PRO A 75 -3.36 -11.32 -0.15
N SER A 76 -2.41 -12.25 -0.16
CA SER A 76 -2.55 -13.54 -0.86
C SER A 76 -3.81 -14.32 -0.44
N ARG A 77 -4.28 -14.11 0.81
CA ARG A 77 -5.51 -14.70 1.37
C ARG A 77 -6.82 -14.05 0.93
N HIS A 78 -6.80 -12.81 0.45
CA HIS A 78 -8.00 -12.07 0.00
C HIS A 78 -7.85 -11.56 -1.44
N LYS A 79 -7.15 -12.33 -2.28
CA LYS A 79 -6.89 -11.98 -3.68
C LYS A 79 -8.21 -11.71 -4.43
N GLY A 80 -8.30 -10.53 -5.05
CA GLY A 80 -9.48 -10.11 -5.85
C GLY A 80 -10.56 -9.31 -5.11
N PHE A 81 -10.48 -9.17 -3.78
CA PHE A 81 -11.35 -8.25 -3.02
C PHE A 81 -10.74 -6.84 -2.87
N PHE A 82 -9.47 -6.68 -3.24
CA PHE A 82 -8.72 -5.45 -3.09
C PHE A 82 -8.92 -4.51 -4.29
N LYS A 83 -9.66 -3.41 -4.12
CA LYS A 83 -9.82 -2.31 -5.09
C LYS A 83 -9.14 -1.00 -4.63
N PRO A 84 -7.82 -0.82 -4.89
CA PRO A 84 -7.10 0.30 -4.30
C PRO A 84 -7.71 1.61 -4.76
N ARG A 85 -8.13 2.45 -3.80
CA ARG A 85 -8.43 3.85 -4.06
C ARG A 85 -7.18 4.66 -3.77
N LEU A 86 -6.60 5.20 -4.83
CA LEU A 86 -5.61 6.25 -4.77
C LEU A 86 -6.21 7.44 -3.99
N PHE A 87 -5.65 7.72 -2.82
CA PHE A 87 -5.89 9.00 -2.16
C PHE A 87 -4.82 9.96 -2.68
N LYS A 88 -5.24 10.94 -3.46
CA LYS A 88 -4.34 11.98 -3.98
C LYS A 88 -4.28 13.07 -2.92
N GLY A 89 -3.19 13.11 -2.15
CA GLY A 89 -2.78 14.28 -1.38
C GLY A 89 -2.37 15.42 -2.30
#